data_AF-A0A2N7W3H2-F1
#
_entry.id   AF-A0A2N7W3H2-F1
#
_cell.length_a   1.000
_cell.length_b   1.000
_cell.length_c   1.000
_cell.angle_alpha   90.00
_cell.angle_beta   90.00
_cell.angle_gamma   90.00
#
_symmetry.space_group_name_H-M   'P 1'
#
loop_
_entity.id
_entity.type
_entity.pdbx_description
1 polymer ?
#
loop_
_entity_poly.entity_id
_entity_poly.type
_entity_poly.pdbx_seq_one_letter_code
_entity_poly.pdbx_strand_id
1 'polypeptide(L)'
;MRTLCFLQLFFRRMFMSFPRKRRRASADSKESFLAVLRQFKPFVQLDTKIARARAQDEPVLYEHALPGLDVLLCTVRGAQPPYPDVDELRRRCIESIANALEQPLEGLENGGYWYETNGFGFLVFASRARAKILPEFGAGAVARGTRKQNAGDAAPRSLR
;
A
#
# COMPACT_ATOMS: atom_id res chain seq x y z
N MET A 1 -9.56 -15.28 39.83
CA MET A 1 -10.25 -14.30 38.97
C MET A 1 -9.35 -13.09 38.76
N ARG A 2 -8.72 -12.98 37.58
CA ARG A 2 -7.84 -11.87 37.20
C ARG A 2 -8.20 -11.47 35.78
N THR A 3 -9.09 -10.49 35.66
CA THR A 3 -9.57 -9.94 34.40
C THR A 3 -9.09 -8.49 34.28
N LEU A 4 -8.70 -8.13 33.04
CA LEU A 4 -8.71 -6.77 32.49
C LEU A 4 -7.66 -5.78 32.99
N CYS A 5 -6.41 -5.86 32.50
CA CYS A 5 -5.45 -4.74 32.62
C CYS A 5 -4.44 -4.59 31.46
N PHE A 6 -4.67 -5.18 30.28
CA PHE A 6 -3.69 -5.13 29.17
C PHE A 6 -4.11 -4.35 27.92
N LEU A 7 -5.33 -3.78 27.86
CA LEU A 7 -5.81 -3.07 26.66
C LEU A 7 -5.51 -1.55 26.62
N GLN A 8 -4.85 -0.97 27.63
CA GLN A 8 -4.73 0.49 27.77
C GLN A 8 -3.40 1.11 27.31
N LEU A 9 -2.40 0.33 26.89
CA LEU A 9 -1.05 0.87 26.66
C LEU A 9 -0.66 1.12 25.19
N PHE A 10 -1.47 0.75 24.20
CA PHE A 10 -1.14 1.00 22.78
C PHE A 10 -1.57 2.37 22.23
N PHE A 11 -2.51 3.06 22.87
CA PHE A 11 -3.14 4.27 22.29
C PHE A 11 -2.39 5.59 22.49
N ARG A 12 -1.16 5.60 23.02
CA ARG A 12 -0.46 6.84 23.40
C ARG A 12 0.90 7.11 22.73
N ARG A 13 1.35 6.29 21.77
CA ARG A 13 2.72 6.43 21.23
C ARG A 13 2.90 6.13 19.74
N MET A 14 2.00 6.61 18.88
CA MET A 14 2.25 6.66 17.43
C MET A 14 2.47 8.12 17.01
N PHE A 15 3.69 8.58 17.33
CA PHE A 15 4.33 9.80 16.87
C PHE A 15 4.13 10.00 15.35
N MET A 16 3.56 11.12 14.94
CA MET A 16 4.29 12.27 14.38
C MET A 16 5.17 11.91 13.17
N SER A 17 4.63 12.11 11.96
CA SER A 17 5.18 12.97 10.90
C SER A 17 4.67 12.53 9.52
N PHE A 18 3.71 13.27 8.97
CA PHE A 18 3.32 13.16 7.56
C PHE A 18 3.89 14.34 6.76
N PRO A 19 4.39 14.13 5.54
CA PRO A 19 5.05 15.17 4.77
C PRO A 19 4.04 16.23 4.30
N ARG A 20 4.33 17.45 4.73
CA ARG A 20 3.62 18.71 4.49
C ARG A 20 3.82 19.21 3.06
N LYS A 21 2.79 19.20 2.19
CA LYS A 21 2.62 20.22 1.12
C LYS A 21 1.15 20.55 0.80
N ARG A 22 0.75 21.72 1.33
CA ARG A 22 -0.22 22.73 0.82
C ARG A 22 -1.67 22.32 0.48
N ARG A 23 -2.57 22.58 1.42
CA ARG A 23 -3.60 23.63 1.32
C ARG A 23 -3.94 24.13 2.72
N ARG A 24 -3.91 25.46 2.93
CA ARG A 24 -4.42 26.09 4.15
C ARG A 24 -5.93 25.89 4.15
N ALA A 25 -6.41 25.00 5.01
CA ALA A 25 -7.77 25.04 5.55
C ALA A 25 -7.62 25.21 7.06
N SER A 26 -8.47 26.08 7.59
CA SER A 26 -8.44 26.64 8.94
C SER A 26 -8.34 25.57 10.03
N ALA A 27 -7.61 25.90 11.09
CA ALA A 27 -7.65 25.19 12.36
C ALA A 27 -9.09 25.19 12.89
N ASP A 28 -9.70 24.00 13.00
CA ASP A 28 -10.56 23.54 14.09
C ASP A 28 -11.44 22.35 13.62
N SER A 29 -10.86 21.16 13.54
CA SER A 29 -11.66 19.93 13.62
C SER A 29 -10.80 18.79 14.17
N LYS A 30 -10.84 18.62 15.50
CA LYS A 30 -10.55 17.32 16.11
C LYS A 30 -11.69 16.39 15.73
N GLU A 31 -11.75 15.95 14.47
CA GLU A 31 -12.67 14.89 14.08
C GLU A 31 -12.32 13.65 14.91
N SER A 32 -13.23 13.31 15.83
CA SER A 32 -13.11 12.10 16.64
C SER A 32 -12.95 10.90 15.72
N PHE A 33 -12.15 9.91 16.10
CA PHE A 33 -11.99 8.67 15.33
C PHE A 33 -13.35 8.02 14.98
N LEU A 34 -14.33 8.16 15.88
CA LEU A 34 -15.71 7.72 15.63
C LEU A 34 -16.41 8.54 14.54
N ALA A 35 -16.10 9.83 14.39
CA ALA A 35 -16.63 10.65 13.30
C ALA A 35 -16.05 10.21 11.94
N VAL A 36 -14.77 9.87 11.89
CA VAL A 36 -14.12 9.30 10.70
C VAL A 36 -14.75 7.95 10.33
N LEU A 37 -14.95 7.06 11.31
CA LEU A 37 -15.60 5.76 11.07
C LEU A 37 -17.04 5.91 10.58
N ARG A 38 -17.80 6.90 11.08
CA ARG A 38 -19.18 7.16 10.64
C ARG A 38 -19.28 7.61 9.19
N GLN A 39 -18.25 8.28 8.68
CA GLN A 39 -18.19 8.75 7.29
C GLN A 39 -17.48 7.76 6.36
N PHE A 40 -16.77 6.79 6.93
CA PHE A 40 -16.00 5.81 6.19
C PHE A 40 -16.92 4.88 5.41
N LYS A 41 -16.81 4.90 4.08
CA LYS A 41 -17.50 3.98 3.20
C LYS A 41 -16.50 2.95 2.69
N PRO A 42 -16.47 1.73 3.28
CA PRO A 42 -15.50 0.71 2.88
C PRO A 42 -15.68 0.35 1.40
N PHE A 43 -14.57 0.11 0.72
CA PHE A 43 -14.52 -0.45 -0.64
C PHE A 43 -15.19 0.35 -1.77
N VAL A 44 -15.63 1.60 -1.55
CA VAL A 44 -16.29 2.42 -2.59
C VAL A 44 -15.37 2.69 -3.79
N GLN A 45 -14.07 2.77 -3.57
CA GLN A 45 -13.09 3.01 -4.64
C GLN A 45 -12.46 1.74 -5.19
N LEU A 46 -12.83 0.56 -4.66
CA LEU A 46 -12.14 -0.70 -4.97
C LEU A 46 -12.25 -1.04 -6.46
N ASP A 47 -13.45 -0.95 -7.03
CA ASP A 47 -13.68 -1.28 -8.44
C ASP A 47 -12.86 -0.38 -9.37
N THR A 48 -12.83 0.93 -9.08
CA THR A 48 -12.03 1.91 -9.82
C THR A 48 -10.53 1.61 -9.73
N LYS A 49 -10.06 1.17 -8.56
CA LYS A 49 -8.65 0.84 -8.31
C LYS A 49 -8.25 -0.45 -9.02
N ILE A 50 -9.12 -1.46 -9.01
CA ILE A 50 -8.94 -2.71 -9.76
C ILE A 50 -8.90 -2.42 -11.26
N ALA A 51 -9.86 -1.66 -11.79
CA ALA A 51 -9.90 -1.28 -13.19
C ALA A 51 -8.62 -0.54 -13.61
N ARG A 52 -8.13 0.37 -12.76
CA ARG A 52 -6.87 1.08 -13.01
C ARG A 52 -5.66 0.16 -13.02
N ALA A 53 -5.54 -0.75 -12.05
CA ALA A 53 -4.43 -1.68 -11.97
C ALA A 53 -4.38 -2.61 -13.19
N ARG A 54 -5.54 -3.08 -13.65
CA ARG A 54 -5.67 -3.88 -14.88
C ARG A 54 -5.31 -3.10 -16.14
N ALA A 55 -5.65 -1.81 -16.22
CA ALA A 55 -5.44 -1.02 -17.42
C ALA A 55 -4.00 -0.51 -17.57
N GLN A 56 -3.30 -0.29 -16.45
CA GLN A 56 -1.97 0.31 -16.44
C GLN A 56 -0.85 -0.73 -16.29
N ASP A 57 -1.17 -1.99 -15.93
CA ASP A 57 -0.18 -3.01 -15.55
C ASP A 57 0.83 -2.53 -14.50
N GLU A 58 0.41 -1.55 -13.69
CA GLU A 58 1.19 -0.90 -12.66
C GLU A 58 0.57 -1.16 -11.28
N PRO A 59 1.40 -1.24 -10.23
CA PRO A 59 0.91 -1.40 -8.87
C PRO A 59 0.12 -0.16 -8.42
N VAL A 60 -1.16 -0.36 -8.13
CA VAL A 60 -2.07 0.67 -7.65
C VAL A 60 -2.27 0.51 -6.14
N LEU A 61 -1.89 1.53 -5.40
CA LEU A 61 -2.15 1.60 -3.96
C LEU A 61 -3.60 2.02 -3.70
N TYR A 62 -4.30 1.19 -2.94
CA TYR A 62 -5.56 1.53 -2.27
C TYR A 62 -5.26 1.87 -0.81
N GLU A 63 -4.99 3.15 -0.58
CA GLU A 63 -4.72 3.69 0.74
C GLU A 63 -5.97 3.66 1.62
N HIS A 64 -5.79 3.26 2.89
CA HIS A 64 -6.84 3.25 3.89
C HIS A 64 -8.09 2.49 3.44
N ALA A 65 -7.89 1.32 2.81
CA ALA A 65 -8.95 0.38 2.50
C ALA A 65 -9.76 0.02 3.76
N LEU A 66 -9.08 -0.01 4.91
CA LEU A 66 -9.63 0.18 6.25
C LEU A 66 -8.70 1.15 7.03
N PRO A 67 -9.16 1.78 8.12
CA PRO A 67 -8.28 2.60 8.95
C PRO A 67 -7.06 1.81 9.45
N GLY A 68 -5.87 2.22 9.01
CA GLY A 68 -4.60 1.56 9.36
C GLY A 68 -4.20 0.37 8.48
N LEU A 69 -5.00 0.04 7.46
CA LEU A 69 -4.75 -1.04 6.51
C LEU A 69 -4.74 -0.51 5.07
N ASP A 70 -3.70 -0.86 4.32
CA ASP A 70 -3.59 -0.55 2.91
C ASP A 70 -3.60 -1.83 2.08
N VAL A 71 -4.02 -1.70 0.82
CA VAL A 71 -3.96 -2.81 -0.15
C VAL A 71 -3.23 -2.34 -1.39
N LEU A 72 -2.23 -3.09 -1.83
CA LEU A 72 -1.60 -2.91 -3.15
C LEU A 72 -2.24 -3.88 -4.13
N LEU A 73 -2.70 -3.34 -5.26
CA LEU A 73 -3.27 -4.10 -6.36
C LEU A 73 -2.27 -4.09 -7.50
N CYS A 74 -1.85 -5.26 -7.99
CA CYS A 74 -0.92 -5.31 -9.12
C CYS A 74 -1.16 -6.53 -10.01
N THR A 75 -0.84 -6.39 -11.28
CA THR A 75 -0.76 -7.53 -12.19
C THR A 75 0.56 -8.28 -11.93
N VAL A 76 0.49 -9.61 -11.97
CA VAL A 76 1.66 -10.46 -11.77
C VAL A 76 2.50 -10.42 -13.04
N ARG A 77 3.82 -10.28 -12.88
CA ARG A 77 4.74 -10.21 -14.02
C ARG A 77 4.61 -11.45 -14.88
N GLY A 78 4.33 -11.26 -16.17
CA GLY A 78 4.16 -12.35 -17.13
C GLY A 78 2.76 -12.95 -17.19
N ALA A 79 1.81 -12.46 -16.38
CA ALA A 79 0.41 -12.81 -16.55
C ALA A 79 -0.11 -12.25 -17.88
N GLN A 80 -0.73 -13.11 -18.68
CA GLN A 80 -1.37 -12.72 -19.94
C GLN A 80 -2.89 -12.70 -19.77
N PRO A 81 -3.59 -11.79 -20.47
CA PRO A 81 -5.05 -11.78 -20.50
C PRO A 81 -5.63 -13.12 -20.97
N PRO A 82 -6.87 -13.47 -20.60
CA PRO A 82 -7.83 -12.61 -19.91
C PRO A 82 -7.69 -12.62 -18.38
N TYR A 83 -7.61 -11.43 -17.78
CA TYR A 83 -7.75 -11.27 -16.33
C TYR A 83 -9.18 -11.57 -15.88
N PRO A 84 -9.38 -12.00 -14.61
CA PRO A 84 -10.70 -12.22 -14.04
C PRO A 84 -11.60 -10.99 -14.13
N ASP A 85 -12.91 -11.24 -14.03
CA ASP A 85 -13.88 -10.16 -14.03
C ASP A 85 -13.70 -9.21 -12.82
N VAL A 86 -14.10 -7.94 -12.98
CA VAL A 86 -13.95 -6.95 -11.90
C VAL A 86 -14.72 -7.37 -10.64
N ASP A 87 -15.91 -7.96 -10.79
CA ASP A 87 -16.71 -8.40 -9.65
C ASP A 87 -16.07 -9.59 -8.93
N GLU A 88 -15.40 -10.47 -9.67
CA GLU A 88 -14.63 -11.57 -9.09
C GLU A 88 -13.41 -11.03 -8.32
N LEU A 89 -12.62 -10.14 -8.92
CA LEU A 89 -11.47 -9.53 -8.26
C LEU A 89 -11.87 -8.72 -7.02
N ARG A 90 -13.01 -8.04 -7.08
CA ARG A 90 -13.59 -7.33 -5.93
C ARG A 90 -13.87 -8.31 -4.79
N ARG A 91 -14.58 -9.41 -5.07
CA ARG A 91 -14.89 -10.45 -4.08
C ARG A 91 -13.61 -11.04 -3.47
N ARG A 92 -12.63 -11.39 -4.32
CA ARG A 92 -11.35 -11.94 -3.88
C ARG A 92 -10.52 -10.94 -3.07
N CYS A 93 -10.54 -9.66 -3.41
CA CYS A 93 -9.88 -8.63 -2.63
C CYS A 93 -10.49 -8.53 -1.22
N ILE A 94 -11.82 -8.55 -1.11
CA ILE A 94 -12.51 -8.48 0.19
C ILE A 94 -12.19 -9.72 1.02
N GLU A 95 -12.22 -10.91 0.41
CA GLU A 95 -11.84 -12.17 1.05
C GLU A 95 -10.37 -12.13 1.52
N SER A 96 -9.47 -11.61 0.70
CA SER A 96 -8.05 -11.43 1.03
C SER A 96 -7.85 -10.50 2.23
N ILE A 97 -8.60 -9.39 2.28
CA ILE A 97 -8.59 -8.46 3.42
C ILE A 97 -9.11 -9.15 4.68
N ALA A 98 -10.21 -9.89 4.59
CA ALA A 98 -10.77 -10.63 5.72
C ALA A 98 -9.75 -11.64 6.26
N ASN A 99 -9.17 -12.46 5.38
CA ASN A 99 -8.15 -13.44 5.73
C ASN A 99 -6.93 -12.78 6.38
N ALA A 100 -6.47 -11.64 5.86
CA ALA A 100 -5.32 -10.91 6.40
C ALA A 100 -5.58 -10.33 7.80
N LEU A 101 -6.82 -9.95 8.10
CA LEU A 101 -7.22 -9.46 9.43
C LEU A 101 -7.27 -10.58 10.49
N GLU A 102 -7.39 -11.84 10.08
CA GLU A 102 -7.30 -13.00 10.97
C GLU A 102 -5.85 -13.38 11.29
N GLN A 103 -4.89 -12.85 10.55
CA GLN A 103 -3.47 -13.15 10.75
C GLN A 103 -2.81 -12.26 11.82
N PRO A 104 -1.64 -12.67 12.36
CA PRO A 104 -0.89 -11.86 13.30
C PRO A 104 -0.50 -10.48 12.76
N LEU A 105 -0.65 -9.45 13.59
CA LEU A 105 -0.33 -8.05 13.25
C LEU A 105 1.13 -7.87 12.80
N GLU A 106 2.05 -8.63 13.39
CA GLU A 106 3.47 -8.58 13.02
C GLU A 106 3.69 -8.90 11.53
N GLY A 107 2.90 -9.80 10.94
CA GLY A 107 3.00 -10.08 9.51
C GLY A 107 2.54 -8.91 8.66
N LEU A 108 1.43 -8.26 9.02
CA LEU A 108 0.94 -7.04 8.35
C LEU A 108 1.97 -5.90 8.39
N GLU A 109 2.76 -5.82 9.46
CA GLU A 109 3.77 -4.77 9.64
C GLU A 109 5.10 -5.07 8.94
N ASN A 110 5.46 -6.35 8.80
CA ASN A 110 6.80 -6.74 8.34
C ASN A 110 6.89 -7.10 6.87
N GLY A 111 5.76 -7.34 6.19
CA GLY A 111 5.73 -7.65 4.76
C GLY A 111 4.33 -7.69 4.15
N GLY A 112 3.30 -7.82 4.97
CA GLY A 112 1.93 -8.01 4.50
C GLY A 112 1.65 -9.46 4.10
N TYR A 113 0.41 -9.69 3.69
CA TYR A 113 -0.06 -10.97 3.18
C TYR A 113 -0.39 -10.85 1.70
N TRP A 114 0.22 -11.72 0.90
CA TRP A 114 0.06 -11.77 -0.55
C TRP A 114 -1.00 -12.80 -0.93
N TYR A 115 -1.93 -12.37 -1.77
CA TYR A 115 -2.97 -13.21 -2.37
C TYR A 115 -2.96 -13.03 -3.87
N GLU A 116 -3.07 -14.11 -4.62
CA GLU A 116 -3.05 -14.08 -6.08
C GLU A 116 -4.25 -14.84 -6.64
N THR A 117 -4.80 -14.35 -7.74
CA THR A 117 -5.81 -15.04 -8.52
C THR A 117 -5.59 -14.74 -9.99
N ASN A 118 -5.29 -15.80 -10.76
CA ASN A 118 -5.18 -15.77 -12.22
C ASN A 118 -4.37 -14.57 -12.74
N GLY A 119 -3.18 -14.36 -12.18
CA GLY A 119 -2.26 -13.31 -12.62
C GLY A 119 -2.58 -11.91 -12.11
N PHE A 120 -3.52 -11.76 -11.18
CA PHE A 120 -3.77 -10.52 -10.44
C PHE A 120 -3.52 -10.72 -8.95
N GLY A 121 -2.79 -9.80 -8.34
CA GLY A 121 -2.33 -9.89 -6.96
C GLY A 121 -2.85 -8.79 -6.04
N PHE A 122 -3.07 -9.17 -4.79
CA PHE A 122 -3.50 -8.33 -3.69
C PHE A 122 -2.48 -8.47 -2.55
N LEU A 123 -1.76 -7.40 -2.24
CA LEU A 123 -0.93 -7.34 -1.04
C LEU A 123 -1.65 -6.53 0.03
N VAL A 124 -1.99 -7.17 1.15
CA VAL A 124 -2.64 -6.51 2.29
C VAL A 124 -1.60 -6.26 3.38
N PHE A 125 -1.45 -5.01 3.81
CA PHE A 125 -0.41 -4.64 4.78
C PHE A 125 -0.84 -3.47 5.67
N ALA A 126 -0.18 -3.32 6.81
CA ALA A 126 -0.44 -2.21 7.72
C ALA A 126 0.04 -0.88 7.09
N SER A 127 -0.75 0.19 7.15
CA SER A 127 -0.37 1.48 6.52
C SER A 127 0.97 2.03 7.01
N ARG A 128 1.41 1.65 8.22
CA ARG A 128 2.74 2.01 8.76
C ARG A 128 3.90 1.37 8.00
N ALA A 129 3.69 0.20 7.40
CA ALA A 129 4.68 -0.54 6.61
C ALA A 129 4.79 0.00 5.18
N ARG A 130 3.92 0.95 4.78
CA ARG A 130 3.87 1.53 3.43
C ARG A 130 5.24 2.02 2.94
N ALA A 131 6.00 2.72 3.79
CA ALA A 131 7.31 3.24 3.42
C ALA A 131 8.34 2.14 3.11
N LYS A 132 8.18 0.95 3.69
CA LYS A 132 9.02 -0.22 3.44
C LYS A 132 8.57 -0.97 2.18
N ILE A 133 7.26 -1.15 2.02
CA ILE A 133 6.67 -2.00 0.98
C ILE A 133 6.65 -1.32 -0.40
N LEU A 134 6.25 -0.05 -0.50
CA LEU A 134 6.09 0.59 -1.82
C LEU A 134 7.36 0.59 -2.69
N PRO A 135 8.58 0.80 -2.14
CA PRO A 135 9.81 0.69 -2.91
C PRO A 135 10.04 -0.70 -3.53
N GLU A 136 9.65 -1.78 -2.86
CA GLU A 136 9.84 -3.16 -3.32
C GLU A 136 9.02 -3.46 -4.59
N PHE A 137 7.86 -2.83 -4.72
CA PHE A 137 6.96 -2.99 -5.86
C PHE A 137 7.16 -1.91 -6.93
N GLY A 138 8.08 -0.97 -6.74
CA GLY A 138 8.25 0.19 -7.63
C GLY A 138 7.15 1.25 -7.50
N ALA A 139 6.20 1.07 -6.58
CA ALA A 139 5.05 1.95 -6.34
C ALA A 139 5.39 3.25 -5.58
N GLY A 140 6.67 3.55 -5.39
CA GLY A 140 7.17 4.75 -4.71
C GLY A 140 8.16 5.59 -5.52
N ALA A 141 8.50 5.18 -6.74
CA ALA A 141 9.49 5.85 -7.56
C ALA A 141 8.82 6.56 -8.73
N VAL A 142 8.75 7.89 -8.64
CA VAL A 142 9.12 8.70 -9.80
C VAL A 142 10.51 8.19 -10.18
N ALA A 143 10.60 7.36 -11.21
CA ALA A 143 11.87 6.97 -11.81
C ALA A 143 12.46 8.20 -12.51
N ARG A 144 12.94 9.15 -11.71
CA ARG A 144 14.08 9.98 -12.07
C ARG A 144 15.21 9.01 -12.37
N GLY A 145 15.72 9.12 -13.60
CA GLY A 145 16.75 8.25 -14.12
C GLY A 145 17.90 8.05 -13.13
N THR A 146 18.13 6.80 -12.80
CA THR A 146 19.45 6.33 -12.33
C THR A 146 20.07 5.56 -13.49
N ARG A 147 20.32 6.27 -14.59
CA ARG A 147 21.40 5.93 -15.52
C ARG A 147 22.71 6.30 -14.80
N LYS A 148 23.13 5.41 -13.92
CA LYS A 148 24.44 5.33 -13.29
C LYS A 148 25.03 4.04 -13.87
N GLN A 149 26.15 3.96 -14.56
CA GLN A 149 27.35 4.79 -14.73
C GLN A 149 28.07 4.19 -15.95
N ASN A 150 28.68 5.00 -16.82
CA ASN A 150 29.92 4.70 -17.54
C ASN A 150 30.30 5.94 -18.34
N ALA A 151 30.82 6.94 -17.62
CA ALA A 151 31.51 8.08 -18.17
C ALA A 151 32.72 8.34 -17.28
N GLY A 152 33.91 8.12 -17.83
CA GLY A 152 35.17 8.59 -17.25
C GLY A 152 36.17 7.48 -16.97
N ASP A 153 36.84 6.98 -18.00
CA ASP A 153 38.29 6.87 -17.91
C ASP A 153 38.89 7.34 -19.24
N ALA A 154 39.19 8.63 -19.28
CA ALA A 154 40.06 9.24 -20.25
C ALA A 154 41.42 9.43 -19.57
N ALA A 155 42.44 8.70 -20.01
CA ALA A 155 43.81 9.11 -19.85
C ALA A 155 44.56 8.87 -21.17
N PRO A 156 45.16 9.92 -21.78
CA PRO A 156 45.90 9.82 -23.02
C PRO A 156 47.36 9.43 -22.73
N ARG A 157 47.93 8.52 -23.52
CA ARG A 157 49.40 8.42 -23.63
C ARG A 157 49.81 8.28 -25.09
N SER A 158 50.49 9.32 -25.54
CA SER A 158 51.19 9.47 -26.81
C SER A 158 52.52 8.69 -26.85
N LEU A 159 52.87 8.26 -28.07
CA LEU A 159 54.21 8.09 -28.66
C LEU A 159 55.15 7.02 -28.07
N ARG A 160 55.35 5.94 -28.83
CA ARG A 160 56.57 5.71 -29.63
C ARG A 160 56.35 4.62 -30.68
#